data_AF-A0A3P7PTE1-F1
#
_entry.id   AF-A0A3P7PTE1-F1
#
_cell.length_a   1.000
_cell.length_b   1.000
_cell.length_c   1.000
_cell.angle_alpha   90.00
_cell.angle_beta   90.00
_cell.angle_gamma   90.00
#
_symmetry.space_group_name_H-M   'P 1'
#
loop_
_entity.id
_entity.type
_entity.pdbx_description
1 polymer ?
#
loop_
_entity_poly.entity_id
_entity_poly.type
_entity_poly.pdbx_seq_one_letter_code
_entity_poly.pdbx_strand_id
1 'polypeptide(L)'
;MGHIYPGQLEVYEANTVGVILLSPQLEMPQVEAWAVSFTAARLDSKNIANNWELAPLLKSDMLRDACLQHIKATFEATVASDVFLHLPSDTVLSLLRADDLQLENEESIYKAIGTWV
;
A
#
# COMPACT_ATOMS: atom_id res chain seq x y z
N MET A 1 11.97 16.68 -31.10
CA MET A 1 12.17 15.45 -31.89
C MET A 1 11.93 14.29 -30.94
N GLY A 2 10.78 13.63 -30.85
CA GLY A 2 9.71 13.42 -31.82
C GLY A 2 9.66 11.94 -32.16
N HIS A 3 9.14 11.10 -31.26
CA HIS A 3 8.77 9.71 -31.57
C HIS A 3 7.50 9.34 -30.79
N ILE A 4 6.40 9.25 -31.53
CA ILE A 4 5.18 8.54 -31.12
C ILE A 4 5.34 7.13 -31.68
N TYR A 5 5.47 6.13 -30.81
CA TYR A 5 5.46 4.70 -31.14
C TYR A 5 4.39 4.03 -30.26
N PRO A 6 3.54 3.14 -30.80
CA PRO A 6 2.42 2.57 -30.07
C PRO A 6 2.94 1.49 -29.11
N GLY A 7 2.94 1.76 -27.80
CA GLY A 7 3.27 0.74 -26.79
C GLY A 7 4.09 1.17 -25.58
N GLN A 8 4.51 2.42 -25.46
CA GLN A 8 5.09 2.93 -24.21
C GLN A 8 4.03 3.72 -23.44
N LEU A 9 3.34 3.04 -22.52
CA LEU A 9 2.62 3.72 -21.46
C LEU A 9 3.67 4.21 -20.46
N GLU A 10 4.04 5.49 -20.55
CA GLU A 10 4.89 6.14 -19.55
C GLU A 10 4.07 6.30 -18.26
N VAL A 11 4.20 5.34 -17.34
CA VAL A 11 3.52 5.37 -16.05
C VAL A 11 4.36 6.14 -15.04
N TYR A 12 3.80 7.25 -14.56
CA TYR A 12 4.33 8.03 -13.45
C TYR A 12 3.45 7.81 -12.22
N GLU A 13 3.99 8.03 -11.02
CA GLU A 13 3.27 7.85 -9.75
C GLU A 13 1.87 8.52 -9.73
N ALA A 14 1.75 9.68 -10.39
CA ALA A 14 0.50 10.42 -10.53
C ALA A 14 -0.52 9.76 -11.48
N ASN A 15 -0.09 8.97 -12.47
CA ASN A 15 -0.98 8.28 -13.40
C ASN A 15 -1.19 6.80 -13.04
N THR A 16 -0.33 6.21 -12.21
CA THR A 16 -0.39 4.77 -11.89
C THR A 16 -1.74 4.36 -11.34
N VAL A 17 -2.35 5.18 -10.48
CA VAL A 17 -3.70 4.94 -9.94
C VAL A 17 -4.75 4.88 -11.06
N GLY A 18 -4.67 5.81 -12.02
CA GLY A 18 -5.56 5.83 -13.18
C GLY A 18 -5.36 4.61 -14.07
N VAL A 19 -4.11 4.15 -14.23
CA VAL A 19 -3.79 2.94 -15.00
C VAL A 19 -4.34 1.69 -14.31
N ILE A 20 -4.19 1.55 -12.99
CA ILE A 20 -4.76 0.42 -12.24
C ILE A 20 -6.29 0.43 -12.34
N LEU A 21 -6.93 1.61 -12.27
CA LEU A 21 -8.38 1.72 -12.34
C LEU A 21 -8.96 1.41 -13.74
N LEU A 22 -8.24 1.76 -14.80
CA LEU A 22 -8.71 1.63 -16.19
C LEU A 22 -8.30 0.31 -16.84
N SER A 23 -7.23 -0.33 -16.39
CA SER A 23 -6.71 -1.58 -17.00
C SER A 23 -7.70 -2.76 -16.99
N PRO A 24 -8.55 -2.97 -15.97
CA PRO A 24 -9.61 -3.98 -16.04
C PRO A 24 -10.67 -3.65 -17.10
N GLN A 25 -10.96 -2.37 -17.32
CA GLN A 25 -11.97 -1.91 -18.29
C GLN A 25 -11.48 -2.05 -19.74
N LEU A 26 -10.16 -2.01 -19.93
CA LEU A 26 -9.49 -2.16 -21.22
C LEU A 26 -9.05 -3.61 -21.50
N GLU A 27 -9.40 -4.55 -20.61
CA GLU A 27 -9.02 -5.96 -20.69
C GLU A 27 -7.48 -6.16 -20.76
N MET A 28 -6.73 -5.34 -20.00
CA MET A 28 -5.26 -5.36 -19.95
C MET A 28 -4.72 -5.80 -18.57
N PRO A 29 -4.95 -7.06 -18.13
CA PRO A 29 -4.59 -7.52 -16.78
C PRO A 29 -3.08 -7.51 -16.50
N GLN A 30 -2.26 -7.63 -17.54
CA GLN A 30 -0.80 -7.56 -17.44
C GLN A 30 -0.28 -6.14 -17.17
N VAL A 31 -1.01 -5.11 -17.62
CA VAL A 31 -0.71 -3.71 -17.29
C VAL A 31 -1.14 -3.40 -15.85
N GLU A 32 -2.28 -3.93 -15.42
CA GLU A 32 -2.76 -3.83 -14.03
C GLU A 32 -1.73 -4.40 -13.05
N ALA A 33 -1.32 -5.65 -13.25
CA ALA A 33 -0.37 -6.33 -12.37
C ALA A 33 0.99 -5.62 -12.33
N TRP A 34 1.46 -5.12 -13.47
CA TRP A 34 2.69 -4.33 -13.54
C TRP A 34 2.55 -3.00 -12.78
N ALA A 35 1.43 -2.28 -12.96
CA ALA A 35 1.20 -1.00 -12.29
C ALA A 35 1.05 -1.17 -10.77
N VAL A 36 0.36 -2.22 -10.31
CA VAL A 36 0.28 -2.57 -8.88
C VAL A 36 1.66 -2.90 -8.33
N SER A 37 2.45 -3.71 -9.04
CA SER A 37 3.81 -4.05 -8.63
C SER A 37 4.73 -2.82 -8.56
N PHE A 38 4.60 -1.90 -9.53
CA PHE A 38 5.34 -0.65 -9.57
C PHE A 38 5.01 0.25 -8.38
N THR A 39 3.72 0.36 -8.02
CA THR A 39 3.27 1.09 -6.83
C THR A 39 3.76 0.42 -5.56
N ALA A 40 3.63 -0.90 -5.45
CA ALA A 40 4.07 -1.69 -4.29
C ALA A 40 5.57 -1.55 -4.02
N ALA A 41 6.40 -1.54 -5.08
CA ALA A 41 7.85 -1.39 -4.98
C ALA A 41 8.29 0.01 -4.52
N ARG A 42 7.39 0.99 -4.51
CA ARG A 42 7.63 2.39 -4.13
C ARG A 42 6.87 2.81 -2.88
N LEU A 43 6.32 1.85 -2.14
CA LEU A 43 5.68 2.15 -0.87
C LEU A 43 6.69 2.78 0.10
N ASP A 44 6.24 3.84 0.75
CA ASP A 44 6.98 4.58 1.77
C ASP A 44 6.01 5.07 2.85
N SER A 45 6.55 5.43 4.01
CA SER A 45 5.83 6.05 5.13
C SER A 45 4.85 7.17 4.72
N LYS A 46 5.15 7.94 3.67
CA LYS A 46 4.29 9.05 3.22
C LYS A 46 3.14 8.65 2.32
N ASN A 47 3.29 7.57 1.54
CA ASN A 47 2.31 7.18 0.52
C ASN A 47 1.52 5.93 0.93
N ILE A 48 1.93 5.21 1.98
CA ILE A 48 1.30 3.99 2.44
C ILE A 48 -0.16 4.21 2.87
N ALA A 49 -0.50 5.34 3.51
CA ALA A 49 -1.89 5.68 3.84
C ALA A 49 -2.76 5.78 2.59
N ASN A 50 -2.34 6.60 1.62
CA ASN A 50 -3.09 6.79 0.38
C ASN A 50 -3.24 5.46 -0.39
N ASN A 51 -2.16 4.67 -0.49
CA ASN A 51 -2.21 3.39 -1.19
C ASN A 51 -3.09 2.35 -0.47
N TRP A 52 -3.10 2.37 0.86
CA TRP A 52 -3.99 1.54 1.67
C TRP A 52 -5.47 1.87 1.40
N GLU A 53 -5.83 3.15 1.36
CA GLU A 53 -7.19 3.59 1.04
C GLU A 53 -7.57 3.30 -0.42
N LEU A 54 -6.59 3.33 -1.34
CA LEU A 54 -6.80 3.01 -2.75
C LEU A 54 -6.96 1.51 -3.02
N ALA A 55 -6.32 0.62 -2.24
CA ALA A 55 -6.40 -0.82 -2.45
C ALA A 55 -7.83 -1.39 -2.54
N PRO A 56 -8.77 -1.08 -1.62
CA PRO A 56 -10.16 -1.54 -1.75
C PRO A 56 -10.91 -0.86 -2.90
N LEU A 57 -10.59 0.40 -3.23
CA LEU A 57 -11.19 1.12 -4.37
C LEU A 57 -10.81 0.50 -5.70
N LEU A 58 -9.55 0.07 -5.82
CA LEU A 58 -8.99 -0.60 -6.99
C LEU A 58 -9.31 -2.10 -7.02
N LYS A 59 -9.94 -2.64 -5.96
CA LYS A 59 -10.22 -4.07 -5.77
C LYS A 59 -8.97 -4.94 -5.97
N SER A 60 -7.81 -4.43 -5.60
CA SER A 60 -6.53 -5.11 -5.80
C SER A 60 -6.03 -5.71 -4.48
N ASP A 61 -6.23 -7.02 -4.33
CA ASP A 61 -5.71 -7.77 -3.18
C ASP A 61 -4.18 -7.74 -3.13
N MET A 62 -3.52 -7.69 -4.30
CA MET A 62 -2.05 -7.60 -4.38
C MET A 62 -1.53 -6.29 -3.79
N LEU A 63 -2.18 -5.14 -4.08
CA LEU A 63 -1.79 -3.87 -3.49
C LEU A 63 -2.04 -3.86 -1.97
N ARG A 64 -3.16 -4.44 -1.54
CA ARG A 64 -3.51 -4.57 -0.12
C ARG A 64 -2.47 -5.39 0.64
N ASP A 65 -2.07 -6.55 0.10
CA ASP A 65 -1.08 -7.42 0.74
C ASP A 65 0.29 -6.75 0.79
N ALA A 66 0.71 -6.10 -0.30
CA ALA A 66 1.95 -5.32 -0.32
C ALA A 66 1.96 -4.20 0.74
N CYS A 67 0.84 -3.48 0.89
CA CYS A 67 0.71 -2.47 1.94
C CYS A 67 0.78 -3.10 3.34
N LEU A 68 0.09 -4.23 3.58
CA LEU A 68 0.18 -4.94 4.85
C LEU A 68 1.60 -5.39 5.17
N GLN A 69 2.30 -5.98 4.21
CA GLN A 69 3.68 -6.43 4.39
C GLN A 69 4.61 -5.24 4.68
N HIS A 70 4.44 -4.13 3.98
CA HIS A 70 5.20 -2.92 4.26
C HIS A 70 4.93 -2.39 5.68
N ILE A 71 3.66 -2.33 6.10
CA ILE A 71 3.27 -1.91 7.45
C ILE A 71 3.86 -2.85 8.51
N LYS A 72 3.85 -4.16 8.29
CA LYS A 72 4.48 -5.14 9.20
C LYS A 72 5.99 -4.94 9.31
N ALA A 73 6.65 -4.67 8.17
CA ALA A 73 8.10 -4.48 8.10
C ALA A 73 8.55 -3.12 8.69
N THR A 74 7.68 -2.11 8.65
CA THR A 74 7.96 -0.75 9.15
C THR A 74 6.97 -0.35 10.23
N PHE A 75 6.56 -1.30 11.09
CA PHE A 75 5.50 -1.10 12.06
C PHE A 75 5.80 0.08 12.99
N GLU A 76 7.01 0.16 13.53
CA GLU A 76 7.40 1.23 14.47
C GLU A 76 7.36 2.62 13.83
N ALA A 77 7.81 2.73 12.58
CA ALA A 77 7.71 3.97 11.81
C ALA A 77 6.25 4.31 11.44
N THR A 78 5.44 3.29 11.18
CA THR A 78 4.02 3.45 10.83
C THR A 78 3.18 3.85 12.04
N VAL A 79 3.44 3.28 13.22
CA VAL A 79 2.79 3.62 14.49
C VAL A 79 3.06 5.07 14.90
N ALA A 80 4.25 5.59 14.57
CA ALA A 80 4.58 6.99 14.78
C ALA A 80 3.92 7.92 13.75
N SER A 81 3.30 7.38 12.69
CA SER A 81 2.66 8.12 11.62
C SER A 81 1.13 8.07 11.75
N ASP A 82 0.46 9.11 11.25
CA ASP A 82 -1.00 9.19 11.23
C ASP A 82 -1.67 8.04 10.45
N VAL A 83 -0.93 7.35 9.57
CA VAL A 83 -1.39 6.16 8.85
C VAL A 83 -2.04 5.14 9.80
N PHE A 84 -1.44 4.92 10.97
CA PHE A 84 -1.91 3.92 11.92
C PHE A 84 -3.30 4.27 12.49
N LEU A 85 -3.63 5.55 12.61
CA LEU A 85 -4.93 6.04 13.08
C LEU A 85 -6.03 5.81 12.05
N HIS A 86 -5.68 5.80 10.76
CA HIS A 86 -6.61 5.56 9.66
C HIS A 86 -6.85 4.07 9.38
N LEU A 87 -6.09 3.16 10.01
CA LEU A 87 -6.31 1.73 9.84
C LEU A 87 -7.61 1.29 10.54
N PRO A 88 -8.44 0.46 9.89
CA PRO A 88 -9.63 -0.07 10.53
C PRO A 88 -9.23 -1.02 11.67
N SER A 89 -10.02 -1.01 12.75
CA SER A 89 -9.76 -1.78 13.97
C SER A 89 -9.52 -3.27 13.71
N ASP A 90 -10.24 -3.84 12.74
CA ASP A 90 -10.11 -5.26 12.35
C ASP A 90 -8.73 -5.56 11.73
N THR A 91 -8.20 -4.62 10.94
CA THR A 91 -6.83 -4.73 10.39
C THR A 91 -5.79 -4.53 11.48
N VAL A 92 -5.97 -3.53 12.36
CA VAL A 92 -5.05 -3.32 13.50
C VAL A 92 -5.00 -4.56 14.38
N LEU A 93 -6.15 -5.13 14.73
CA LEU A 93 -6.23 -6.37 15.51
C LEU A 93 -5.57 -7.55 14.80
N SER A 94 -5.76 -7.69 13.48
CA SER A 94 -5.12 -8.74 12.70
C SER A 94 -3.61 -8.54 12.63
N LEU A 95 -3.14 -7.29 12.58
CA LEU A 95 -1.73 -6.94 12.59
C LEU A 95 -1.10 -7.25 13.94
N LEU A 96 -1.74 -6.83 15.04
CA LEU A 96 -1.30 -7.10 16.41
C LEU A 96 -1.31 -8.59 16.78
N ARG A 97 -2.17 -9.37 16.13
CA ARG A 97 -2.20 -10.85 16.26
C ARG A 97 -1.19 -11.55 15.37
N ALA A 98 -0.58 -10.85 14.41
CA ALA A 98 0.42 -11.45 13.54
C ALA A 98 1.73 -11.58 14.31
N ASP A 99 2.23 -12.81 14.42
CA ASP A 99 3.52 -13.12 15.06
C ASP A 99 4.73 -12.61 14.25
N ASP A 100 4.49 -12.17 13.01
CA ASP A 100 5.49 -11.76 12.03
C ASP A 100 5.74 -10.23 12.02
N LEU A 101 5.40 -9.54 13.09
CA LEU A 101 5.69 -8.11 13.21
C LEU A 101 7.20 -7.91 13.42
N GLN A 102 7.82 -7.11 12.56
CA GLN A 102 9.20 -6.66 12.75
C GLN A 102 9.18 -5.58 13.85
N LEU A 103 9.38 -6.01 15.09
CA LEU A 103 9.45 -5.14 16.27
C LEU A 103 10.83 -5.26 16.89
N GLU A 104 11.44 -4.13 17.24
CA GLU A 104 12.61 -4.13 18.12
C GLU A 104 12.22 -4.53 19.55
N ASN A 105 10.99 -4.24 19.99
CA ASN A 105 10.50 -4.60 21.33
C ASN A 105 8.96 -4.70 21.41
N GLU A 106 8.44 -5.57 22.28
CA GLU A 106 6.99 -5.70 22.53
C GLU A 106 6.35 -4.41 23.09
N GLU A 107 7.15 -3.54 23.72
CA GLU A 107 6.70 -2.24 24.25
C GLU A 107 6.14 -1.32 23.14
N SER A 108 6.62 -1.46 21.91
CA SER A 108 6.15 -0.71 20.75
C SER A 108 4.68 -1.02 20.41
N ILE A 109 4.20 -2.23 20.72
CA ILE A 109 2.77 -2.59 20.60
C ILE A 109 1.92 -1.81 21.60
N TYR A 110 2.34 -1.78 22.87
CA TYR A 110 1.59 -1.06 23.91
C TYR A 110 1.51 0.43 23.61
N LYS A 111 2.61 1.00 23.11
CA LYS A 111 2.65 2.41 22.69
C LYS A 111 1.75 2.67 21.48
N ALA A 112 1.70 1.74 20.52
CA ALA A 112 0.79 1.83 19.38
C ALA A 112 -0.68 1.84 19.79
N ILE A 113 -1.07 0.93 20.68
CA ILE A 113 -2.43 0.86 21.22
C ILE A 113 -2.76 2.15 21.99
N GLY A 114 -1.81 2.68 22.76
CA GLY A 114 -1.97 3.94 23.50
C GLY A 114 -2.08 5.19 22.62
N THR A 115 -1.47 5.20 21.43
CA THR A 115 -1.64 6.29 20.45
C THR A 115 -2.97 6.18 19.69
N TRP A 116 -3.52 4.97 19.57
CA TRP A 116 -4.75 4.72 18.81
C TRP A 116 -6.05 5.00 19.59
N VAL A 117 -6.02 4.86 20.92
CA VAL A 117 -7.15 5.12 21.85
C VAL A 117 -7.18 6.57 22.30
#